data_AF-A0A7W3TXQ0-F1
#
_entry.id   AF-A0A7W3TXQ0-F1
#
_cell.length_a   1.000
_cell.length_b   1.000
_cell.length_c   1.000
_cell.angle_alpha   90.00
_cell.angle_beta   90.00
_cell.angle_gamma   90.00
#
_symmetry.space_group_name_H-M   'P 1'
#
loop_
_entity.id
_entity.type
_entity.pdbx_description
1 polymer ?
#
loop_
_entity_poly.entity_id
_entity_poly.type
_entity_poly.pdbx_seq_one_letter_code
_entity_poly.pdbx_strand_id
1 'polypeptide(L)'
;TQEQNNDVYDQQMKDYNQQIAKLGQDQHITGSGTMTNGSFINITYTYDLTWHYDPKYDQVVVTNAKFNISRGDPLTVSTAPGNGFWDTVTFTIPNAPLPHEEGVAIGDLPGVSGESLWNNFGATNYGILAFFSQNNKSEQYTIKYGSVTPYNVSRNSDGTFTLFVTEDRYNDSPDKLHIHPAWTHSDVKATVNVPAVPIRKTTTTHFCYDV
;
A
#
# COMPACT_ATOMS: atom_id res chain seq x y z
N THR A 1 -32.43 -24.33 22.65
CA THR A 1 -32.00 -22.97 22.29
C THR A 1 -30.64 -22.60 22.84
N GLN A 2 -30.32 -22.85 24.12
CA GLN A 2 -28.97 -22.58 24.67
C GLN A 2 -27.91 -23.61 24.26
N GLU A 3 -28.24 -24.91 24.27
CA GLU A 3 -27.34 -25.99 23.82
C GLU A 3 -27.01 -25.89 22.32
N GLN A 4 -28.02 -25.67 21.47
CA GLN A 4 -27.82 -25.41 20.04
C GLN A 4 -26.92 -24.18 19.78
N ASN A 5 -26.97 -23.15 20.64
CA ASN A 5 -26.08 -21.99 20.52
C ASN A 5 -24.64 -22.31 20.94
N ASN A 6 -24.44 -23.26 21.87
CA ASN A 6 -23.12 -23.74 22.27
C ASN A 6 -22.50 -24.62 21.19
N ASP A 7 -23.25 -25.57 20.62
CA ASP A 7 -22.77 -26.46 19.57
C ASP A 7 -22.34 -25.67 18.31
N VAL A 8 -23.13 -24.66 17.94
CA VAL A 8 -22.80 -23.76 16.82
C VAL A 8 -21.53 -22.94 17.12
N TYR A 9 -21.38 -22.42 18.33
CA TYR A 9 -20.19 -21.69 18.74
C TYR A 9 -18.94 -22.57 18.74
N ASP A 10 -19.04 -23.79 19.28
CA ASP A 10 -17.92 -24.73 19.36
C ASP A 10 -17.46 -25.17 17.96
N GLN A 11 -18.40 -25.38 17.04
CA GLN A 11 -18.08 -25.65 15.63
C GLN A 11 -17.41 -24.44 14.96
N GLN A 12 -17.93 -23.22 15.17
CA GLN A 12 -17.30 -21.99 14.66
C GLN A 12 -15.88 -21.79 15.22
N MET A 13 -15.65 -22.08 16.49
CA MET A 13 -14.33 -22.02 17.11
C MET A 13 -13.37 -23.05 16.54
N LYS A 14 -13.84 -24.26 16.26
CA LYS A 14 -13.04 -25.30 15.61
C LYS A 14 -12.62 -24.86 14.20
N ASP A 15 -13.56 -24.35 13.40
CA ASP A 15 -13.29 -23.86 12.06
C ASP A 15 -12.33 -22.65 12.08
N TYR A 16 -12.54 -21.72 13.01
CA TYR A 16 -11.65 -20.59 13.26
C TYR A 16 -10.22 -21.06 13.56
N ASN A 17 -10.04 -21.97 14.52
CA ASN A 17 -8.72 -22.46 14.91
C ASN A 17 -7.98 -23.15 13.76
N GLN A 18 -8.70 -23.93 12.93
CA GLN A 18 -8.13 -24.54 11.72
C GLN A 18 -7.70 -23.49 10.69
N GLN A 19 -8.52 -22.46 10.47
CA GLN A 19 -8.19 -21.37 9.56
C GLN A 19 -6.97 -20.58 10.05
N ILE A 20 -6.90 -20.23 11.33
CA ILE A 20 -5.75 -19.53 11.91
C ILE A 20 -4.47 -20.36 11.81
N ALA A 21 -4.53 -21.66 12.11
CA ALA A 21 -3.37 -22.54 11.97
C ALA A 21 -2.85 -22.60 10.53
N LYS A 22 -3.75 -22.58 9.53
CA LYS A 22 -3.38 -22.50 8.12
C LYS A 22 -2.76 -21.14 7.78
N LEU A 23 -3.38 -20.04 8.21
CA LEU A 23 -2.92 -18.68 7.96
C LEU A 23 -1.60 -18.35 8.65
N GLY A 24 -1.23 -19.09 9.71
CA GLY A 24 0.08 -18.99 10.36
C GLY A 24 1.23 -19.64 9.57
N GLN A 25 0.95 -20.25 8.42
CA GLN A 25 1.96 -20.68 7.46
C GLN A 25 2.08 -19.67 6.33
N ASP A 26 3.18 -19.71 5.58
CA ASP A 26 3.38 -18.83 4.43
C ASP A 26 2.25 -19.00 3.41
N GLN A 27 1.56 -17.88 3.18
CA GLN A 27 0.56 -17.66 2.16
C GLN A 27 1.18 -16.83 1.04
N HIS A 28 0.60 -16.95 -0.15
CA HIS A 28 0.99 -16.16 -1.31
C HIS A 28 -0.17 -15.33 -1.82
N ILE A 29 0.11 -14.09 -2.19
CA ILE A 29 -0.83 -13.24 -2.92
C ILE A 29 -0.09 -12.55 -4.06
N THR A 30 -0.66 -12.67 -5.25
CA THR A 30 -0.16 -12.02 -6.46
C THR A 30 -1.20 -11.06 -6.99
N GLY A 31 -0.75 -10.07 -7.76
CA GLY A 31 -1.65 -9.15 -8.43
C GLY A 31 -0.92 -8.28 -9.44
N SER A 32 -1.70 -7.44 -10.12
CA SER A 32 -1.21 -6.53 -11.15
C SER A 32 -2.15 -5.35 -11.31
N GLY A 33 -1.65 -4.26 -11.87
CA GLY A 33 -2.50 -3.13 -12.23
C GLY A 33 -1.77 -2.11 -13.10
N THR A 34 -2.44 -0.99 -13.31
CA THR A 34 -1.89 0.19 -13.99
C THR A 34 -2.02 1.41 -13.10
N MET A 35 -1.05 2.31 -13.17
CA MET A 35 -1.12 3.60 -12.48
C MET A 35 -0.79 4.75 -13.43
N THR A 36 -1.61 5.80 -13.32
CA THR A 36 -1.40 7.07 -14.02
C THR A 36 -1.36 8.19 -12.99
N ASN A 37 -0.18 8.73 -12.71
CA ASN A 37 -0.04 9.93 -11.90
C ASN A 37 -0.27 11.16 -12.79
N GLY A 38 -1.45 11.78 -12.68
CA GLY A 38 -1.81 12.99 -13.42
C GLY A 38 -1.69 12.90 -14.95
N SER A 39 -1.76 11.69 -15.52
CA SER A 39 -1.47 11.37 -16.94
C SER A 39 0.00 11.52 -17.38
N PHE A 40 0.89 12.02 -16.52
CA PHE A 40 2.32 12.18 -16.78
C PHE A 40 3.14 10.92 -16.51
N ILE A 41 2.57 9.98 -15.75
CA ILE A 41 3.07 8.61 -15.60
C ILE A 41 2.06 7.66 -16.23
N ASN A 42 2.59 6.58 -16.82
CA ASN A 42 1.82 5.40 -17.20
C ASN A 42 2.69 4.17 -16.94
N ILE A 43 2.34 3.39 -15.93
CA ILE A 43 3.05 2.16 -15.62
C ILE A 43 2.10 0.99 -15.48
N THR A 44 2.56 -0.18 -15.88
CA THR A 44 2.01 -1.47 -15.44
C THR A 44 2.89 -2.02 -14.34
N TYR A 45 2.28 -2.64 -13.34
CA TYR A 45 3.01 -3.28 -12.26
C TYR A 45 2.44 -4.67 -11.98
N THR A 46 3.31 -5.54 -11.47
CA THR A 46 2.93 -6.81 -10.86
C THR A 46 3.56 -6.94 -9.49
N TYR A 47 2.92 -7.71 -8.61
CA TYR A 47 3.47 -8.05 -7.30
C TYR A 47 3.25 -9.52 -6.95
N ASP A 48 4.15 -10.06 -6.14
CA ASP A 48 4.09 -11.37 -5.50
C ASP A 48 4.62 -11.23 -4.06
N LEU A 49 3.72 -11.41 -3.10
CA LEU A 49 3.99 -11.26 -1.67
C LEU A 49 3.83 -12.59 -0.96
N THR A 50 4.76 -12.89 -0.08
CA THR A 50 4.68 -14.00 0.87
C THR A 50 4.41 -13.46 2.27
N TRP A 51 3.41 -14.00 2.94
CA TRP A 51 2.98 -13.51 4.26
C TRP A 51 2.39 -14.61 5.13
N HIS A 52 2.37 -14.43 6.45
CA HIS A 52 1.62 -15.30 7.36
C HIS A 52 1.05 -14.48 8.53
N TYR A 53 0.02 -15.00 9.17
CA TYR A 53 -0.62 -14.38 10.32
C TYR A 53 0.02 -14.88 11.63
N ASP A 54 0.45 -13.95 12.49
CA ASP A 54 0.87 -14.23 13.84
C ASP A 54 -0.31 -13.98 14.83
N PRO A 55 -0.99 -15.04 15.29
CA PRO A 55 -2.11 -14.91 16.21
C PRO A 55 -1.69 -14.43 17.61
N LYS A 56 -0.41 -14.49 17.97
CA LYS A 56 0.08 -14.03 19.27
C LYS A 56 0.02 -12.52 19.39
N TYR A 57 0.29 -11.82 18.28
CA TYR A 57 0.37 -10.35 18.25
C TYR A 57 -0.75 -9.70 17.43
N ASP A 58 -1.65 -10.48 16.83
CA ASP A 58 -2.67 -9.99 15.88
C ASP A 58 -2.04 -9.20 14.73
N GLN A 59 -1.01 -9.78 14.11
CA GLN A 59 -0.24 -9.16 13.04
C GLN A 59 -0.14 -10.09 11.84
N VAL A 60 -0.03 -9.51 10.65
CA VAL A 60 0.49 -10.24 9.50
C VAL A 60 1.96 -9.90 9.34
N VAL A 61 2.80 -10.91 9.11
CA VAL A 61 4.21 -10.76 8.80
C VAL A 61 4.37 -10.98 7.30
N VAL A 62 4.84 -9.96 6.57
CA VAL A 62 5.24 -10.11 5.17
C VAL A 62 6.72 -10.49 5.15
N THR A 63 7.04 -11.65 4.61
CA THR A 63 8.41 -12.21 4.62
C THR A 63 9.15 -11.97 3.30
N ASN A 64 8.41 -11.80 2.21
CA ASN A 64 8.98 -11.50 0.90
C ASN A 64 8.00 -10.65 0.08
N ALA A 65 8.53 -9.72 -0.72
CA ALA A 65 7.74 -8.79 -1.50
C ALA A 65 8.44 -8.47 -2.82
N LYS A 66 7.99 -9.09 -3.91
CA LYS A 66 8.58 -8.89 -5.24
C LYS A 66 7.66 -8.04 -6.07
N PHE A 67 8.23 -7.02 -6.70
CA PHE A 67 7.53 -6.15 -7.64
C PHE A 67 8.24 -6.17 -8.99
N ASN A 68 7.47 -5.95 -10.03
CA ASN A 68 7.99 -5.61 -11.34
C ASN A 68 7.20 -4.43 -11.88
N ILE A 69 7.90 -3.41 -12.37
CA ILE A 69 7.31 -2.21 -12.98
C ILE A 69 7.78 -2.14 -14.42
N SER A 70 6.83 -1.99 -15.33
CA SER A 70 7.10 -1.69 -16.74
C SER A 70 6.56 -0.31 -17.08
N ARG A 71 7.41 0.50 -17.72
CA ARG A 71 7.05 1.81 -18.23
C ARG A 71 6.19 1.67 -19.49
N GLY A 72 5.07 2.38 -19.53
CA GLY A 72 4.36 2.72 -20.75
C GLY A 72 4.61 4.19 -21.14
N ASP A 73 4.17 4.57 -22.33
CA ASP A 73 4.23 5.98 -22.74
C ASP A 73 3.24 6.81 -21.91
N PRO A 74 3.65 8.00 -21.43
CA PRO A 74 2.74 8.88 -20.72
C PRO A 74 1.62 9.36 -21.65
N LEU A 75 0.43 9.54 -21.08
CA LEU A 75 -0.73 10.04 -21.81
C LEU A 75 -0.64 11.56 -22.06
N THR A 76 0.21 12.26 -21.31
CA THR A 76 0.44 13.70 -21.43
C THR A 76 1.91 14.01 -21.20
N VAL A 77 2.43 14.99 -21.94
CA VAL A 77 3.77 15.56 -21.75
C VAL A 77 3.61 17.04 -21.42
N SER A 78 4.32 17.50 -20.38
CA SER A 78 4.23 18.88 -19.92
C SER A 78 4.80 19.86 -20.94
N THR A 79 4.05 20.93 -21.21
CA THR A 79 4.49 22.05 -22.05
C THR A 79 4.94 23.26 -21.22
N ALA A 80 4.92 23.15 -19.88
CA ALA A 80 5.31 24.23 -19.00
C ALA A 80 6.80 24.63 -19.19
N PRO A 81 7.18 25.89 -18.89
CA PRO A 81 8.58 26.32 -18.88
C PRO A 81 9.45 25.50 -17.91
N GLY A 82 10.77 25.54 -18.12
CA GLY A 82 11.73 24.77 -17.31
C GLY A 82 11.97 23.34 -17.81
N ASN A 83 12.63 22.52 -16.97
CA ASN A 83 13.10 21.18 -17.32
C ASN A 83 12.08 20.05 -17.04
N GLY A 84 10.83 20.40 -16.75
CA GLY A 84 9.80 19.45 -16.34
C GLY A 84 9.85 19.12 -14.85
N PHE A 85 8.91 18.30 -14.40
CA PHE A 85 8.79 17.79 -13.04
C PHE A 85 8.95 16.28 -13.03
N TRP A 86 9.59 15.74 -12.00
CA TRP A 86 9.77 14.31 -11.78
C TRP A 86 8.61 13.74 -10.99
N ASP A 87 7.52 13.46 -11.70
CA ASP A 87 6.41 12.68 -11.15
C ASP A 87 6.97 11.33 -10.68
N THR A 88 6.51 10.85 -9.53
CA THR A 88 7.03 9.64 -8.89
C THR A 88 5.90 8.82 -8.29
N VAL A 89 6.04 7.50 -8.35
CA VAL A 89 5.18 6.56 -7.63
C VAL A 89 6.06 5.58 -6.88
N THR A 90 5.73 5.34 -5.61
CA THR A 90 6.41 4.37 -4.76
C THR A 90 5.42 3.31 -4.29
N PHE A 91 5.92 2.09 -4.11
CA PHE A 91 5.25 1.01 -3.41
C PHE A 91 5.95 0.87 -2.07
N THR A 92 5.25 1.07 -0.97
CA THR A 92 5.84 1.17 0.37
C THR A 92 5.16 0.22 1.34
N ILE A 93 5.89 -0.14 2.41
CA ILE A 93 5.26 -0.81 3.55
C ILE A 93 4.19 0.12 4.17
N PRO A 94 3.09 -0.41 4.72
CA PRO A 94 1.93 0.41 5.10
C PRO A 94 2.18 1.46 6.20
N ASN A 95 3.23 1.27 6.99
CA ASN A 95 3.62 2.15 8.09
C ASN A 95 4.82 3.04 7.75
N ALA A 96 5.24 3.08 6.49
CA ALA A 96 6.24 4.03 6.03
C ALA A 96 5.74 5.47 6.27
N PRO A 97 6.61 6.39 6.73
CA PRO A 97 6.27 7.80 6.75
C PRO A 97 6.10 8.29 5.31
N LEU A 98 5.14 9.17 5.06
CA LEU A 98 5.04 9.83 3.76
C LEU A 98 6.26 10.75 3.55
N PRO A 99 6.93 10.73 2.38
CA PRO A 99 8.00 11.67 2.09
C PRO A 99 7.52 13.13 2.13
N HIS A 100 8.45 14.03 2.44
CA HIS A 100 8.18 15.47 2.51
C HIS A 100 9.30 16.24 1.83
N GLU A 101 8.91 17.23 1.03
CA GLU A 101 9.81 18.11 0.28
C GLU A 101 9.38 19.57 0.50
N GLU A 102 10.36 20.45 0.69
CA GLU A 102 10.13 21.89 0.83
C GLU A 102 10.72 22.61 -0.38
N GLY A 103 9.97 23.60 -0.91
CA GLY A 103 10.49 24.51 -1.92
C GLY A 103 9.53 24.76 -3.07
N VAL A 104 9.93 25.73 -3.90
CA VAL A 104 9.17 26.20 -5.07
C VAL A 104 10.13 26.52 -6.21
N ALA A 105 9.83 26.04 -7.42
CA ALA A 105 10.68 26.30 -8.60
C ALA A 105 9.87 26.38 -9.90
N ILE A 106 10.47 26.92 -10.97
CA ILE A 106 9.91 26.81 -12.32
C ILE A 106 10.37 25.48 -12.93
N GLY A 107 9.46 24.52 -13.04
CA GLY A 107 9.83 23.10 -13.20
C GLY A 107 10.13 22.46 -11.85
N ASP A 108 10.80 21.30 -11.82
CA ASP A 108 11.19 20.68 -10.54
C ASP A 108 12.20 21.52 -9.75
N LEU A 109 12.36 21.18 -8.47
CA LEU A 109 13.41 21.74 -7.63
C LEU A 109 14.80 21.47 -8.26
N PRO A 110 15.76 22.42 -8.17
CA PRO A 110 17.08 22.25 -8.74
C PRO A 110 17.79 20.97 -8.24
N GLY A 111 18.36 20.21 -9.17
CA GLY A 111 19.08 18.96 -8.86
C GLY A 111 18.20 17.73 -8.67
N VAL A 112 16.86 17.87 -8.78
CA VAL A 112 15.95 16.74 -8.73
C VAL A 112 16.00 15.92 -10.02
N SER A 113 16.15 14.61 -9.84
CA SER A 113 16.07 13.56 -10.85
C SER A 113 15.54 12.27 -10.24
N GLY A 114 15.17 11.29 -11.06
CA GLY A 114 14.75 9.98 -10.55
C GLY A 114 15.80 9.32 -9.64
N GLU A 115 17.10 9.46 -9.95
CA GLU A 115 18.17 8.93 -9.11
C GLU A 115 18.32 9.72 -7.80
N SER A 116 18.18 11.05 -7.82
CA SER A 116 18.27 11.83 -6.58
C SER A 116 17.08 11.55 -5.66
N LEU A 117 15.87 11.38 -6.22
CA LEU A 117 14.67 11.01 -5.46
C LEU A 117 14.83 9.61 -4.85
N TRP A 118 15.38 8.65 -5.60
CA TRP A 118 15.72 7.34 -5.05
C TRP A 118 16.73 7.45 -3.89
N ASN A 119 17.77 8.27 -4.02
CA ASN A 119 18.77 8.42 -2.97
C ASN A 119 18.22 9.13 -1.71
N ASN A 120 17.32 10.11 -1.90
CA ASN A 120 16.74 10.87 -0.80
C ASN A 120 15.62 10.09 -0.08
N PHE A 121 14.80 9.35 -0.82
CA PHE A 121 13.58 8.72 -0.30
C PHE A 121 13.57 7.20 -0.43
N GLY A 122 14.17 6.64 -1.47
CA GLY A 122 14.16 5.19 -1.71
C GLY A 122 15.16 4.38 -0.90
N ALA A 123 16.38 4.89 -0.71
CA ALA A 123 17.50 4.06 -0.30
C ALA A 123 17.61 3.79 1.22
N THR A 124 17.05 4.63 2.10
CA THR A 124 17.40 4.50 3.54
C THR A 124 16.35 4.74 4.61
N ASN A 125 15.11 5.23 4.36
CA ASN A 125 14.19 5.54 5.49
C ASN A 125 12.68 5.37 5.25
N TYR A 126 12.24 4.93 4.07
CA TYR A 126 10.80 4.99 3.71
C TYR A 126 10.18 3.63 3.39
N GLY A 127 10.86 2.53 3.73
CA GLY A 127 10.30 1.18 3.53
C GLY A 127 9.83 0.92 2.09
N ILE A 128 10.53 1.49 1.12
CA ILE A 128 10.17 1.40 -0.30
C ILE A 128 10.49 0.00 -0.81
N LEU A 129 9.48 -0.66 -1.36
CA LEU A 129 9.55 -1.98 -1.99
C LEU A 129 9.86 -1.85 -3.49
N ALA A 130 9.26 -0.86 -4.15
CA ALA A 130 9.54 -0.51 -5.54
C ALA A 130 9.33 0.99 -5.79
N PHE A 131 10.06 1.52 -6.75
CA PHE A 131 10.13 2.95 -7.05
C PHE A 131 10.09 3.15 -8.57
N PHE A 132 9.25 4.08 -9.00
CA PHE A 132 9.23 4.59 -10.37
C PHE A 132 9.20 6.12 -10.35
N SER A 133 10.07 6.76 -11.14
CA SER A 133 10.05 8.19 -11.34
C SER A 133 10.26 8.53 -12.81
N GLN A 134 9.54 9.54 -13.31
CA GLN A 134 9.65 10.00 -14.70
C GLN A 134 9.60 11.52 -14.75
N ASN A 135 10.49 12.10 -15.54
CA ASN A 135 10.40 13.50 -15.88
C ASN A 135 9.26 13.71 -16.89
N ASN A 136 8.28 14.53 -16.55
CA ASN A 136 7.06 14.68 -17.34
C ASN A 136 7.19 15.49 -18.64
N LYS A 137 8.41 15.94 -18.97
CA LYS A 137 8.71 16.68 -20.20
C LYS A 137 9.65 15.90 -21.14
N SER A 138 10.30 14.85 -20.65
CA SER A 138 11.26 14.06 -21.41
C SER A 138 10.97 12.57 -21.27
N GLU A 139 11.72 11.74 -21.99
CA GLU A 139 11.61 10.28 -21.87
C GLU A 139 12.43 9.72 -20.70
N GLN A 140 13.04 10.58 -19.87
CA GLN A 140 13.89 10.13 -18.77
C GLN A 140 13.06 9.54 -17.64
N TYR A 141 13.45 8.35 -17.18
CA TYR A 141 12.81 7.67 -16.07
C TYR A 141 13.82 6.89 -15.23
N THR A 142 13.39 6.44 -14.06
CA THR A 142 14.16 5.61 -13.13
C THR A 142 13.24 4.57 -12.52
N ILE A 143 13.65 3.30 -12.59
CA ILE A 143 13.00 2.18 -11.89
C ILE A 143 14.02 1.59 -10.93
N LYS A 144 13.63 1.46 -9.66
CA LYS A 144 14.48 0.87 -8.62
C LYS A 144 13.63 -0.04 -7.73
N TYR A 145 14.28 -1.01 -7.13
CA TYR A 145 13.66 -1.98 -6.23
C TYR A 145 14.39 -1.91 -4.89
N GLY A 146 13.61 -1.82 -3.81
CA GLY A 146 14.16 -1.86 -2.47
C GLY A 146 14.60 -3.25 -2.07
N SER A 147 15.45 -3.31 -1.04
CA SER A 147 15.75 -4.58 -0.38
C SER A 147 14.58 -4.95 0.53
N VAL A 148 14.05 -6.16 0.36
CA VAL A 148 12.96 -6.64 1.21
C VAL A 148 13.53 -7.17 2.51
N THR A 149 13.21 -6.50 3.61
CA THR A 149 13.34 -7.05 4.96
C THR A 149 11.95 -7.40 5.45
N PRO A 150 11.72 -8.55 6.13
CA PRO A 150 10.41 -8.87 6.67
C PRO A 150 9.85 -7.75 7.55
N TYR A 151 8.55 -7.50 7.45
CA TYR A 151 7.87 -6.44 8.20
C TYR A 151 6.49 -6.88 8.68
N ASN A 152 6.07 -6.29 9.80
CA ASN A 152 4.79 -6.58 10.41
C ASN A 152 3.76 -5.52 10.00
N VAL A 153 2.55 -5.97 9.70
CA VAL A 153 1.42 -5.11 9.40
C VAL A 153 0.33 -5.33 10.44
N SER A 154 -0.25 -4.22 10.90
CA SER A 154 -1.29 -4.22 11.91
C SER A 154 -2.67 -4.28 11.27
N ARG A 155 -3.65 -4.77 12.04
CA ARG A 155 -5.04 -4.83 11.60
C ARG A 155 -5.62 -3.42 11.43
N ASN A 156 -6.26 -3.19 10.30
CA ASN A 156 -7.03 -1.98 10.01
C ASN A 156 -8.34 -1.96 10.83
N SER A 157 -8.95 -0.78 10.94
CA SER A 157 -10.24 -0.63 11.64
C SER A 157 -11.40 -1.41 11.01
N ASP A 158 -11.29 -1.74 9.71
CA ASP A 158 -12.25 -2.58 8.99
C ASP A 158 -12.01 -4.09 9.14
N GLY A 159 -10.98 -4.48 9.91
CA GLY A 159 -10.62 -5.86 10.19
C GLY A 159 -9.65 -6.49 9.19
N THR A 160 -9.27 -5.79 8.12
CA THR A 160 -8.31 -6.26 7.10
C THR A 160 -6.87 -5.96 7.49
N PHE A 161 -5.90 -6.52 6.77
CA PHE A 161 -4.48 -6.15 6.87
C PHE A 161 -3.99 -5.63 5.53
N THR A 162 -3.47 -4.41 5.50
CA THR A 162 -2.83 -3.85 4.29
C THR A 162 -1.40 -4.37 4.21
N LEU A 163 -1.00 -4.94 3.07
CA LEU A 163 0.34 -5.51 2.89
C LEU A 163 1.33 -4.50 2.29
N PHE A 164 0.85 -3.63 1.40
CA PHE A 164 1.60 -2.46 0.92
C PHE A 164 0.62 -1.35 0.57
N VAL A 165 1.12 -0.13 0.51
CA VAL A 165 0.41 1.03 -0.03
C VAL A 165 1.23 1.62 -1.18
N THR A 166 0.62 2.50 -1.96
CA THR A 166 1.34 3.32 -2.92
C THR A 166 1.27 4.79 -2.55
N GLU A 167 2.31 5.52 -2.90
CA GLU A 167 2.40 6.96 -2.69
C GLU A 167 2.77 7.64 -4.01
N ASP A 168 2.12 8.76 -4.28
CA ASP A 168 2.28 9.56 -5.49
C ASP A 168 2.96 10.89 -5.12
N ARG A 169 4.07 11.21 -5.79
CA ARG A 169 4.64 12.56 -5.82
C ARG A 169 4.04 13.32 -6.99
N TYR A 170 3.44 14.47 -6.72
CA TYR A 170 2.78 15.30 -7.75
C TYR A 170 3.06 16.78 -7.52
N ASN A 171 2.74 17.61 -8.51
CA ASN A 171 2.77 19.05 -8.40
C ASN A 171 1.43 19.57 -7.84
N ASP A 172 1.42 20.14 -6.63
CA ASP A 172 0.20 20.65 -5.98
C ASP A 172 -0.11 22.13 -6.29
N SER A 173 0.64 22.75 -7.19
CA SER A 173 0.59 24.19 -7.38
C SER A 173 -0.59 24.68 -8.23
N PRO A 174 -1.27 25.75 -7.81
CA PRO A 174 -2.47 26.24 -8.48
C PRO A 174 -2.19 26.92 -9.83
N ASP A 175 -1.03 27.53 -10.02
CA ASP A 175 -0.68 28.27 -11.24
C ASP A 175 0.06 27.43 -12.30
N LYS A 176 0.41 26.17 -11.96
CA LYS A 176 1.18 25.22 -12.78
C LYS A 176 2.53 25.72 -13.30
N LEU A 177 2.98 26.89 -12.86
CA LEU A 177 4.23 27.53 -13.27
C LEU A 177 5.28 27.41 -12.18
N HIS A 178 4.89 27.73 -10.95
CA HIS A 178 5.70 27.54 -9.76
C HIS A 178 5.33 26.19 -9.18
N ILE A 179 6.17 25.18 -9.33
CA ILE A 179 5.90 23.82 -8.88
C ILE A 179 6.32 23.66 -7.43
N HIS A 180 5.40 23.10 -6.66
CA HIS A 180 5.55 22.68 -5.28
C HIS A 180 5.36 21.15 -5.28
N PRO A 181 6.41 20.37 -4.95
CA PRO A 181 6.28 18.93 -4.83
C PRO A 181 5.47 18.57 -3.60
N ALA A 182 4.47 17.72 -3.78
CA ALA A 182 3.69 17.14 -2.71
C ALA A 182 3.65 15.62 -2.85
N TRP A 183 3.45 14.94 -1.72
CA TRP A 183 3.26 13.49 -1.66
C TRP A 183 1.87 13.19 -1.10
N THR A 184 1.24 12.14 -1.61
CA THR A 184 -0.03 11.63 -1.09
C THR A 184 -0.06 10.11 -1.17
N HIS A 185 -0.85 9.48 -0.31
CA HIS A 185 -1.26 8.10 -0.54
C HIS A 185 -2.20 8.02 -1.73
N SER A 186 -2.07 6.92 -2.47
CA SER A 186 -2.94 6.55 -3.57
C SER A 186 -3.83 5.38 -3.16
N ASP A 187 -4.87 5.08 -3.93
CA ASP A 187 -5.85 4.05 -3.58
C ASP A 187 -5.33 2.62 -3.82
N VAL A 188 -4.20 2.48 -4.52
CA VAL A 188 -3.61 1.18 -4.84
C VAL A 188 -2.95 0.56 -3.61
N LYS A 189 -3.43 -0.62 -3.24
CA LYS A 189 -2.95 -1.42 -2.12
C LYS A 189 -3.31 -2.88 -2.30
N ALA A 190 -2.62 -3.77 -1.60
CA ALA A 190 -3.07 -5.14 -1.39
C ALA A 190 -3.55 -5.31 0.05
N THR A 191 -4.71 -5.95 0.23
CA THR A 191 -5.24 -6.29 1.54
C THR A 191 -5.53 -7.77 1.65
N VAL A 192 -5.44 -8.31 2.87
CA VAL A 192 -5.82 -9.68 3.18
C VAL A 192 -6.76 -9.70 4.38
N ASN A 193 -7.62 -10.72 4.41
CA ASN A 193 -8.60 -10.90 5.47
C ASN A 193 -8.17 -12.07 6.36
N VAL A 194 -8.12 -11.83 7.66
CA VAL A 194 -7.99 -12.87 8.67
C VAL A 194 -9.31 -12.92 9.46
N PRO A 195 -9.95 -14.08 9.58
CA PRO A 195 -11.25 -14.20 10.25
C PRO A 195 -11.17 -13.65 11.68
N ALA A 196 -12.24 -13.00 12.12
CA ALA A 196 -12.37 -12.58 13.51
C ALA A 196 -12.67 -13.78 14.41
N VAL A 197 -12.24 -13.71 15.68
CA VAL A 197 -12.59 -14.70 16.69
C VAL A 197 -14.12 -14.78 16.80
N PRO A 198 -14.73 -15.98 16.69
CA PRO A 198 -16.16 -16.15 16.91
C PRO A 198 -16.61 -15.61 18.27
N ILE A 199 -17.72 -14.89 18.31
CA ILE A 199 -18.30 -14.34 19.54
C ILE A 199 -19.49 -15.22 19.94
N ARG A 200 -19.54 -15.61 21.23
CA ARG A 200 -20.71 -16.32 21.78
C ARG A 200 -21.94 -15.43 21.71
N LYS A 201 -22.98 -15.87 21.00
CA LYS A 201 -24.28 -15.20 21.03
C LYS A 201 -24.95 -15.47 22.38
N THR A 202 -25.15 -14.44 23.18
CA THR A 202 -26.01 -14.53 24.37
C THR A 202 -27.47 -14.55 23.92
N THR A 203 -28.28 -15.47 24.46
CA THR A 203 -29.73 -15.51 24.24
C THR A 203 -30.37 -14.21 24.70
N THR A 204 -31.12 -13.53 23.82
CA THR A 204 -32.00 -12.43 24.18
C THR A 204 -33.17 -12.98 25.00
N THR A 205 -33.25 -12.63 26.29
CA THR A 205 -34.44 -12.90 27.10
C THR A 205 -35.51 -11.86 26.77
N HIS A 206 -36.58 -12.28 26.10
CA HIS A 206 -37.81 -11.47 26.02
C HIS A 206 -38.56 -11.63 27.34
N PHE A 207 -38.62 -10.58 28.14
CA PHE A 207 -39.57 -10.52 29.26
C PHE A 207 -40.96 -10.25 28.68
N CYS A 208 -41.81 -11.27 28.61
CA CYS A 208 -43.24 -11.06 28.49
C CYS A 208 -43.76 -10.68 29.87
N TYR A 209 -44.19 -9.44 30.04
CA TYR A 209 -45.05 -9.08 31.18
C TYR A 209 -46.47 -9.44 30.78
N ASP A 210 -47.07 -10.43 31.45
CA ASP A 210 -48.51 -10.62 31.41
C ASP A 210 -49.14 -9.45 32.18
N VAL A 211 -50.01 -8.69 31.51
CA VAL A 211 -50.79 -7.58 32.06
C VAL A 211 -52.17 -8.08 32.44
#